data_AF-A0A266QEA5-F1
#
_entry.id   AF-A0A266QEA5-F1
#
_cell.length_a   1.000
_cell.length_b   1.000
_cell.length_c   1.000
_cell.angle_alpha   90.00
_cell.angle_beta   90.00
_cell.angle_gamma   90.00
#
_symmetry.space_group_name_H-M   'P 1'
#
loop_
_entity.id
_entity.type
_entity.pdbx_description
1 polymer ?
#
loop_
_entity_poly.entity_id
_entity_poly.type
_entity_poly.pdbx_seq_one_letter_code
_entity_poly.pdbx_strand_id
1 'polypeptide(L)'
;MIKRIYFRNFKIHFLEFDMRVLLTTYNSINWPKFLTTLGSSGVVDLSQKADEVLNPVQSLADLTQILTQSTDIQVCLAVVQAEYFIAEAIDKNENISVVAKRWQTQTQALLDLQRKYRRQLQLFNLHHALIHPDIFIKKFNYSGTSLTPARSPLCSEVSLLAACQYVDQHTELQPLNTRLVATTLPLVDNGKPQVDIESFLQKEKLKQEEKKTRDLLLAQQHKMQEQLESQLKLHAEYKAKADKANTQSQEAYNNSQKKLQKIQEEYEELQKELIQKREEQNKLEVSNSAIANERDLILAQLHQVQERVEEYYLALKSEEQKSKHAILARDKQYAKEIQKMENELRKANARAASAEYNLELLQKELSEHRNSTLWKATGPVRILSGLVRRVDKSKEKLQQDIGLLLMSEYFDVEWYLRHYPDVAASKMNPAEHYLLYGAAEGRLPGPLFDGNWYLQQYPDVAEAGTNPLLHFITYGLQEGRNSSPKFLMSSQANEDLQ
;
A
#
# COMPACT_ATOMS: atom_id res chain seq x y z
N MET A 1 -65.66 38.35 101.24
CA MET A 1 -64.37 38.16 100.55
C MET A 1 -63.75 36.84 100.98
N ILE A 2 -64.14 35.73 100.36
CA ILE A 2 -63.54 34.41 100.61
C ILE A 2 -62.69 34.10 99.39
N LYS A 3 -61.37 34.25 99.53
CA LYS A 3 -60.39 33.86 98.51
C LYS A 3 -60.53 32.34 98.29
N ARG A 4 -61.12 31.96 97.16
CA ARG A 4 -61.15 30.57 96.68
C ARG A 4 -59.72 30.16 96.29
N ILE A 5 -59.04 29.47 97.20
CA ILE A 5 -57.80 28.75 96.88
C ILE A 5 -58.24 27.40 96.30
N TYR A 6 -58.23 27.30 94.98
CA TYR A 6 -58.44 26.02 94.29
C TYR A 6 -57.22 25.13 94.52
N PHE A 7 -57.34 24.09 95.33
CA PHE A 7 -56.34 23.02 95.43
C PHE A 7 -56.48 22.09 94.21
N ARG A 8 -55.95 22.50 93.06
CA ARG A 8 -56.19 21.81 91.77
C ARG A 8 -55.41 20.50 91.53
N ASN A 9 -54.63 20.01 92.50
CA ASN A 9 -53.55 19.04 92.20
C ASN A 9 -53.48 17.79 93.08
N PHE A 10 -54.49 17.51 93.90
CA PHE A 10 -54.62 16.20 94.55
C PHE A 10 -55.34 15.26 93.58
N LYS A 11 -54.61 14.34 92.95
CA LYS A 11 -55.24 13.20 92.26
C LYS A 11 -55.15 12.01 93.19
N ILE A 12 -56.28 11.65 93.75
CA ILE A 12 -56.37 10.57 94.71
C ILE A 12 -56.74 9.31 93.93
N HIS A 13 -55.76 8.44 93.77
CA HIS A 13 -55.96 7.09 93.28
C HIS A 13 -56.53 6.26 94.43
N PHE A 14 -57.44 5.33 94.14
CA PHE A 14 -58.03 4.44 95.14
C PHE A 14 -57.56 3.02 94.90
N LEU A 15 -57.28 2.31 95.99
CA LEU A 15 -56.83 0.93 95.99
C LEU A 15 -57.34 0.28 97.28
N GLU A 16 -58.31 -0.63 97.16
CA GLU A 16 -58.95 -1.28 98.30
C GLU A 16 -58.25 -2.61 98.63
N PHE A 17 -57.71 -2.71 99.84
CA PHE A 17 -57.12 -3.95 100.40
C PHE A 17 -57.56 -4.09 101.86
N ASP A 18 -58.28 -5.15 102.21
CA ASP A 18 -58.68 -5.48 103.60
C ASP A 18 -59.13 -4.25 104.42
N MET A 19 -60.12 -3.49 103.93
CA MET A 19 -60.68 -2.26 104.55
C MET A 19 -59.70 -1.07 104.64
N ARG A 20 -58.63 -1.05 103.82
CA ARG A 20 -57.68 0.07 103.68
C ARG A 20 -57.67 0.66 102.29
N VAL A 21 -57.52 1.99 102.19
CA VAL A 21 -57.48 2.71 100.92
C VAL A 21 -56.13 3.42 100.74
N LEU A 22 -55.39 3.12 99.67
CA LEU A 22 -54.15 3.83 99.32
C LEU A 22 -54.45 5.03 98.43
N LEU A 23 -53.94 6.20 98.80
CA LEU A 23 -54.15 7.48 98.12
C LEU A 23 -52.81 8.18 97.81
N THR A 24 -52.78 9.13 96.88
CA THR A 24 -51.61 10.02 96.70
C THR A 24 -51.97 11.48 96.76
N THR A 25 -50.97 12.28 97.17
CA THR A 25 -51.14 13.73 97.32
C THR A 25 -50.73 14.53 96.10
N TYR A 26 -50.05 13.91 95.13
CA TYR A 26 -49.40 14.60 94.03
C TYR A 26 -49.35 13.75 92.77
N ASN A 27 -49.49 14.40 91.61
CA ASN A 27 -49.32 13.81 90.28
C ASN A 27 -47.82 13.62 89.97
N SER A 28 -47.13 12.84 90.82
CA SER A 28 -45.73 12.48 90.57
C SER A 28 -45.67 11.56 89.36
N ILE A 29 -44.71 11.80 88.47
CA ILE A 29 -44.36 10.87 87.38
C ILE A 29 -44.00 9.48 87.94
N ASN A 30 -43.64 9.39 89.22
CA ASN A 30 -43.21 8.17 89.87
C ASN A 30 -44.38 7.34 90.44
N TRP A 31 -45.61 7.87 90.49
CA TRP A 31 -46.77 7.11 90.95
C TRP A 31 -47.16 5.96 90.01
N PRO A 32 -47.24 6.15 88.67
CA PRO A 32 -47.43 5.03 87.74
C PRO A 32 -46.34 3.97 87.86
N LYS A 33 -45.08 4.39 88.06
CA LYS A 33 -43.96 3.47 88.28
C LYS A 33 -44.15 2.63 89.55
N PHE A 34 -44.69 3.24 90.61
CA PHE A 34 -45.03 2.55 91.87
C PHE A 34 -46.14 1.51 91.70
N LEU A 35 -47.19 1.87 90.96
CA LEU A 35 -48.26 0.93 90.62
C LEU A 35 -47.73 -0.26 89.80
N THR A 36 -46.84 -0.02 88.82
CA THR A 36 -46.20 -1.12 88.08
C THR A 36 -45.29 -1.97 88.97
N THR A 37 -44.73 -1.39 90.04
CA THR A 37 -43.90 -2.16 90.98
C THR A 37 -44.73 -3.06 91.87
N LEU A 38 -45.99 -2.73 92.18
CA LEU A 38 -46.89 -3.48 93.08
C LEU A 38 -47.57 -4.72 92.46
N GLY A 39 -47.41 -4.94 91.15
CA GLY A 39 -47.97 -6.10 90.44
C GLY A 39 -49.50 -6.04 90.25
N SER A 40 -49.98 -6.50 89.09
CA SER A 40 -51.37 -6.37 88.62
C SER A 40 -52.42 -7.27 89.30
N SER A 41 -52.05 -8.05 90.31
CA SER A 41 -52.98 -8.96 91.01
C SER A 41 -53.55 -8.29 92.27
N GLY A 42 -54.71 -7.66 92.13
CA GLY A 42 -55.48 -7.07 93.25
C GLY A 42 -55.60 -5.54 93.21
N VAL A 43 -54.89 -4.88 92.29
CA VAL A 43 -54.94 -3.42 92.12
C VAL A 43 -56.14 -3.03 91.26
N VAL A 44 -57.28 -2.65 91.87
CA VAL A 44 -58.38 -2.01 91.14
C VAL A 44 -58.09 -0.52 91.07
N ASP A 45 -57.64 -0.02 89.91
CA ASP A 45 -57.59 1.42 89.66
C ASP A 45 -59.02 1.93 89.44
N LEU A 46 -59.67 2.36 90.53
CA LEU A 46 -61.04 2.88 90.49
C LEU A 46 -61.17 4.21 89.73
N SER A 47 -60.07 4.81 89.26
CA SER A 47 -60.16 5.98 88.37
C SER A 47 -60.75 5.62 86.99
N GLN A 48 -60.77 4.34 86.61
CA GLN A 48 -61.31 3.86 85.33
C GLN A 48 -62.72 3.23 85.44
N LYS A 49 -63.20 2.90 86.64
CA LYS A 49 -64.59 2.45 86.88
C LYS A 49 -65.36 3.57 87.57
N ALA A 50 -65.77 4.58 86.81
CA ALA A 50 -66.36 5.81 87.33
C ALA A 50 -67.84 5.69 87.79
N ASP A 51 -68.49 4.53 87.66
CA ASP A 51 -69.95 4.48 87.81
C ASP A 51 -70.50 3.82 89.08
N GLU A 52 -69.69 3.17 89.92
CA GLU A 52 -70.24 2.58 91.15
C GLU A 52 -69.35 2.84 92.39
N VAL A 53 -69.88 3.72 93.25
CA VAL A 53 -69.77 3.79 94.72
C VAL A 53 -68.84 4.84 95.37
N LEU A 54 -67.76 5.36 94.77
CA LEU A 54 -66.96 6.44 95.40
C LEU A 54 -66.43 7.47 94.37
N ASN A 55 -66.92 8.71 94.43
CA ASN A 55 -66.42 9.82 93.61
C ASN A 55 -64.90 10.02 93.82
N PRO A 56 -64.09 10.21 92.76
CA PRO A 56 -62.67 10.47 92.91
C PRO A 56 -62.47 11.76 93.69
N VAL A 57 -61.74 11.67 94.80
CA VAL A 57 -61.53 12.76 95.74
C VAL A 57 -60.60 13.77 95.10
N GLN A 58 -61.07 14.99 94.83
CA GLN A 58 -60.31 16.00 94.09
C GLN A 58 -59.67 17.05 95.01
N SER A 59 -60.05 17.06 96.30
CA SER A 59 -59.56 18.03 97.27
C SER A 59 -59.34 17.46 98.67
N LEU A 60 -58.55 18.17 99.47
CA LEU A 60 -58.36 17.91 100.90
C LEU A 60 -59.69 17.96 101.68
N ALA A 61 -60.69 18.69 101.20
CA ALA A 61 -62.03 18.77 101.80
C ALA A 61 -62.84 17.48 101.56
N ASP A 62 -62.72 16.90 100.37
CA ASP A 62 -63.37 15.62 100.03
C ASP A 62 -62.77 14.47 100.89
N LEU A 63 -61.47 14.52 101.19
CA LEU A 63 -60.83 13.60 102.15
C LEU A 63 -61.39 13.74 103.56
N THR A 64 -61.58 14.98 104.04
CA THR A 64 -62.19 15.18 105.35
C THR A 64 -63.62 14.64 105.41
N GLN A 65 -64.37 14.72 104.30
CA GLN A 65 -65.73 14.21 104.22
C GLN A 65 -65.77 12.67 104.33
N ILE A 66 -64.89 11.96 103.61
CA ILE A 66 -64.77 10.50 103.70
C ILE A 66 -64.38 10.07 105.12
N LEU A 67 -63.38 10.72 105.71
CA LEU A 67 -62.93 10.41 107.06
C LEU A 67 -64.00 10.71 108.14
N THR A 68 -64.94 11.61 107.88
CA THR A 68 -66.08 11.86 108.78
C THR A 68 -67.25 10.90 108.61
N GLN A 69 -67.44 10.32 107.43
CA GLN A 69 -68.62 9.49 107.11
C GLN A 69 -68.42 8.01 107.42
N SER A 70 -67.18 7.51 107.42
CA SER A 70 -66.86 6.10 107.65
C SER A 70 -65.81 5.94 108.76
N THR A 71 -66.18 5.30 109.86
CA THR A 71 -65.27 5.10 111.01
C THR A 71 -64.31 3.92 110.86
N ASP A 72 -64.65 2.97 109.98
CA ASP A 72 -64.01 1.65 109.93
C ASP A 72 -62.92 1.53 108.86
N ILE A 73 -62.73 2.58 108.04
CA ILE A 73 -61.77 2.59 106.93
C ILE A 73 -60.45 3.20 107.38
N GLN A 74 -59.33 2.52 107.13
CA GLN A 74 -57.99 3.10 107.27
C GLN A 74 -57.46 3.63 105.94
N VAL A 75 -57.14 4.91 105.88
CA VAL A 75 -56.63 5.59 104.69
C VAL A 75 -55.11 5.71 104.78
N CYS A 76 -54.40 5.19 103.79
CA CYS A 76 -52.95 5.25 103.67
C CYS A 76 -52.56 6.21 102.55
N LEU A 77 -51.90 7.31 102.87
CA LEU A 77 -51.61 8.39 101.92
C LEU A 77 -50.11 8.44 101.59
N ALA A 78 -49.79 8.33 100.30
CA ALA A 78 -48.45 8.47 99.76
C ALA A 78 -48.05 9.95 99.72
N VAL A 79 -46.90 10.26 100.30
CA VAL A 79 -46.33 11.60 100.35
C VAL A 79 -44.92 11.61 99.77
N VAL A 80 -44.52 12.75 99.20
CA VAL A 80 -43.19 12.99 98.65
C VAL A 80 -42.46 14.01 99.54
N GLN A 81 -41.23 13.68 99.95
CA GLN A 81 -40.36 14.62 100.68
C GLN A 81 -39.94 15.81 99.81
N ALA A 82 -39.52 16.90 100.46
CA ALA A 82 -39.15 18.14 99.78
C ALA A 82 -38.05 17.95 98.72
N GLU A 83 -37.03 17.14 99.01
CA GLU A 83 -35.86 16.93 98.17
C GLU A 83 -36.25 16.29 96.83
N TYR A 84 -37.05 15.23 96.88
CA TYR A 84 -37.53 14.56 95.66
C TYR A 84 -38.55 15.42 94.89
N PHE A 85 -39.40 16.16 95.60
CA PHE A 85 -40.38 17.04 94.98
C PHE A 85 -39.72 18.17 94.18
N ILE A 86 -38.64 18.72 94.71
CA ILE A 86 -37.87 19.78 94.05
C ILE A 86 -36.99 19.22 92.93
N ALA A 87 -36.40 18.02 93.09
CA ALA A 87 -35.64 17.36 92.03
C ALA A 87 -36.50 17.11 90.77
N GLU A 88 -37.74 16.64 90.95
CA GLU A 88 -38.69 16.43 89.84
C GLU A 88 -39.04 17.75 89.13
N ALA A 89 -39.07 18.87 89.87
CA ALA A 89 -39.32 20.19 89.30
C ALA A 89 -38.12 20.74 88.52
N ILE A 90 -36.88 20.46 88.97
CA ILE A 90 -35.65 20.83 88.25
C ILE A 90 -35.59 20.10 86.91
N ASP A 91 -35.90 18.79 86.89
CA ASP A 91 -35.95 18.01 85.65
C ASP A 91 -37.03 18.50 84.67
N LYS A 92 -38.14 19.05 85.19
CA LYS A 92 -39.22 19.67 84.40
C LYS A 92 -38.97 21.14 84.05
N ASN A 93 -37.86 21.72 84.51
CA ASN A 93 -37.52 23.12 84.33
C ASN A 93 -38.58 24.09 84.92
N GLU A 94 -39.21 23.71 86.03
CA GLU A 94 -40.19 24.52 86.76
C GLU A 94 -39.52 25.54 87.72
N ASN A 95 -40.23 26.61 88.08
CA ASN A 95 -39.72 27.60 89.03
C ASN A 95 -39.67 27.03 90.46
N ILE A 96 -38.45 26.74 90.94
CA ILE A 96 -38.17 26.09 92.22
C ILE A 96 -38.82 26.81 93.40
N SER A 97 -38.78 28.15 93.43
CA SER A 97 -39.32 28.94 94.56
C SER A 97 -40.84 28.80 94.70
N VAL A 98 -41.55 28.75 93.58
CA VAL A 98 -43.01 28.58 93.52
C VAL A 98 -43.39 27.16 93.93
N VAL A 99 -42.61 26.17 93.45
CA VAL A 99 -42.79 24.75 93.75
C VAL A 99 -42.55 24.47 95.24
N ALA A 100 -41.49 25.03 95.82
CA ALA A 100 -41.15 24.87 97.24
C ALA A 100 -42.25 25.43 98.16
N LYS A 101 -42.78 26.63 97.86
CA LYS A 101 -43.88 27.24 98.61
C LYS A 101 -45.19 26.45 98.47
N ARG A 102 -45.44 25.89 97.29
CA ARG A 102 -46.57 24.98 97.04
C ARG A 102 -46.45 23.73 97.91
N TRP A 103 -45.28 23.08 97.93
CA TRP A 103 -45.04 21.92 98.78
C TRP A 103 -45.22 22.26 100.27
N GLN A 104 -44.65 23.37 100.73
CA GLN A 104 -44.76 23.85 102.11
C GLN A 104 -46.22 23.97 102.58
N THR A 105 -47.04 24.67 101.79
CA THR A 105 -48.47 24.88 102.11
C THR A 105 -49.27 23.59 102.09
N GLN A 106 -49.01 22.70 101.13
CA GLN A 106 -49.69 21.40 101.02
C GLN A 106 -49.31 20.46 102.18
N THR A 107 -48.02 20.35 102.49
CA THR A 107 -47.51 19.49 103.56
C THR A 107 -48.00 19.96 104.92
N GLN A 108 -48.06 21.27 105.17
CA GLN A 108 -48.59 21.81 106.43
C GLN A 108 -50.07 21.48 106.62
N ALA A 109 -50.90 21.67 105.59
CA ALA A 109 -52.32 21.32 105.63
C ALA A 109 -52.55 19.82 105.84
N LEU A 110 -51.72 18.98 105.22
CA LEU A 110 -51.76 17.53 105.36
C LEU A 110 -51.39 17.08 106.77
N LEU A 111 -50.35 17.66 107.37
CA LEU A 111 -49.94 17.34 108.74
C LEU A 111 -51.01 17.75 109.76
N ASP A 112 -51.71 18.85 109.54
CA ASP A 112 -52.81 19.28 110.42
C ASP A 112 -54.03 18.35 110.32
N LEU A 113 -54.33 17.84 109.12
CA LEU A 113 -55.37 16.81 108.93
C LEU A 113 -54.97 15.49 109.58
N GLN A 114 -53.72 15.03 109.39
CA GLN A 114 -53.19 13.82 110.00
C GLN A 114 -53.28 13.87 111.53
N ARG A 115 -53.03 15.04 112.14
CA ARG A 115 -53.21 15.24 113.59
C ARG A 115 -54.65 15.02 114.03
N LYS A 116 -55.63 15.50 113.25
CA LYS A 116 -57.06 15.39 113.57
C LYS A 116 -57.61 13.96 113.42
N TYR A 117 -57.13 13.21 112.43
CA TYR A 117 -57.61 11.85 112.10
C TYR A 117 -56.53 10.77 112.25
N ARG A 118 -55.65 10.89 113.26
CA ARG A 118 -54.44 10.07 113.43
C ARG A 118 -54.66 8.55 113.46
N ARG A 119 -55.85 8.09 113.88
CA ARG A 119 -56.18 6.65 113.95
C ARG A 119 -56.62 6.07 112.61
N GLN A 120 -57.12 6.91 111.71
CA GLN A 120 -57.65 6.52 110.40
C GLN A 120 -56.68 6.86 109.28
N LEU A 121 -55.88 7.92 109.40
CA LEU A 121 -54.93 8.35 108.36
C LEU A 121 -53.50 7.96 108.69
N GLN A 122 -52.91 7.12 107.85
CA GLN A 122 -51.48 6.77 107.87
C GLN A 122 -50.77 7.39 106.67
N LEU A 123 -49.56 7.90 106.87
CA LEU A 123 -48.75 8.49 105.81
C LEU A 123 -47.56 7.57 105.49
N PHE A 124 -47.16 7.47 104.23
CA PHE A 124 -45.93 6.79 103.84
C PHE A 124 -45.19 7.55 102.74
N ASN A 125 -43.88 7.36 102.62
CA ASN A 125 -43.07 8.03 101.60
C ASN A 125 -43.04 7.22 100.30
N LEU A 126 -43.47 7.84 99.19
CA LEU A 126 -43.55 7.22 97.87
C LEU A 126 -42.17 6.78 97.33
N HIS A 127 -41.14 7.61 97.50
CA HIS A 127 -39.80 7.32 96.96
C HIS A 127 -39.13 6.18 97.73
N HIS A 128 -39.31 6.11 99.05
CA HIS A 128 -38.82 5.00 99.85
C HIS A 128 -39.55 3.69 99.53
N ALA A 129 -40.86 3.75 99.27
CA ALA A 129 -41.63 2.59 98.87
C ALA A 129 -41.20 2.04 97.49
N LEU A 130 -40.74 2.90 96.57
CA LEU A 130 -40.21 2.53 95.26
C LEU A 130 -38.81 1.88 95.30
N ILE A 131 -37.96 2.35 96.22
CA ILE A 131 -36.59 1.84 96.39
C ILE A 131 -36.60 0.53 97.20
N HIS A 132 -37.47 0.43 98.20
CA HIS A 132 -37.58 -0.75 99.08
C HIS A 132 -39.01 -1.31 99.13
N PRO A 133 -39.50 -1.89 98.01
CA PRO A 133 -40.87 -2.41 97.94
C PRO A 133 -41.13 -3.56 98.94
N ASP A 134 -40.11 -4.35 99.26
CA ASP A 134 -40.21 -5.49 100.20
C ASP A 134 -40.54 -5.07 101.65
N ILE A 135 -40.01 -3.92 102.09
CA ILE A 135 -40.26 -3.39 103.44
C ILE A 135 -41.69 -2.84 103.53
N PHE A 136 -42.16 -2.22 102.46
CA PHE A 136 -43.53 -1.73 102.35
C PHE A 136 -44.54 -2.89 102.47
N ILE A 137 -44.33 -3.98 101.73
CA ILE A 137 -45.20 -5.17 101.79
C ILE A 137 -45.30 -5.72 103.22
N LYS A 138 -44.15 -5.91 103.90
CA LYS A 138 -44.10 -6.47 105.26
C LYS A 138 -44.85 -5.62 106.29
N LYS A 139 -44.80 -4.29 106.18
CA LYS A 139 -45.46 -3.41 107.16
C LYS A 139 -46.94 -3.20 106.90
N PHE A 140 -47.38 -3.30 105.65
CA PHE A 140 -48.78 -3.15 105.27
C PHE A 140 -49.55 -4.48 105.12
N ASN A 141 -48.90 -5.63 105.37
CA ASN A 141 -49.46 -6.98 105.20
C ASN A 141 -50.08 -7.22 103.82
N TYR A 142 -49.41 -6.74 102.77
CA TYR A 142 -49.89 -6.90 101.39
C TYR A 142 -49.71 -8.34 100.91
N SER A 143 -50.76 -8.95 100.35
CA SER A 143 -50.79 -10.37 99.93
C SER A 143 -50.36 -10.64 98.48
N GLY A 144 -49.97 -9.60 97.72
CA GLY A 144 -49.51 -9.72 96.34
C GLY A 144 -48.06 -10.22 96.20
N THR A 145 -47.80 -11.01 95.15
CA THR A 145 -46.50 -11.66 94.86
C THR A 145 -45.39 -10.69 94.43
N SER A 146 -44.17 -10.97 94.92
CA SER A 146 -42.81 -10.46 94.57
C SER A 146 -42.70 -9.24 93.65
N LEU A 147 -42.15 -8.14 94.19
CA LEU A 147 -41.97 -6.86 93.49
C LEU A 147 -40.49 -6.66 93.10
N THR A 148 -40.24 -6.20 91.88
CA THR A 148 -38.88 -5.86 91.41
C THR A 148 -38.54 -4.40 91.78
N PRO A 149 -37.48 -4.13 92.57
CA PRO A 149 -37.12 -2.76 92.94
C PRO A 149 -36.79 -1.91 91.70
N ALA A 150 -37.15 -0.62 91.73
CA ALA A 150 -36.87 0.31 90.63
C ALA A 150 -35.35 0.47 90.45
N ARG A 151 -34.79 -0.07 89.35
CA ARG A 151 -33.34 -0.05 89.04
C ARG A 151 -32.84 1.27 88.44
N SER A 152 -33.68 2.29 88.33
CA SER A 152 -33.34 3.57 87.69
C SER A 152 -33.54 4.72 88.68
N PRO A 153 -32.64 5.71 88.73
CA PRO A 153 -32.85 6.87 89.58
C PRO A 153 -34.12 7.58 89.11
N LEU A 154 -35.01 7.84 90.06
CA LEU A 154 -36.35 8.37 89.79
C LEU A 154 -36.33 9.82 89.28
N CYS A 155 -35.19 10.51 89.43
CA CYS A 155 -34.85 11.86 88.94
C CYS A 155 -33.36 11.89 88.56
N SER A 156 -32.91 12.90 87.80
CA SER A 156 -31.48 13.09 87.52
C SER A 156 -30.66 13.23 88.81
N GLU A 157 -29.52 12.53 88.89
CA GLU A 157 -28.61 12.55 90.06
C GLU A 157 -28.12 13.97 90.37
N VAL A 158 -27.89 14.79 89.33
CA VAL A 158 -27.49 16.20 89.47
C VAL A 158 -28.65 17.04 90.03
N SER A 159 -29.86 16.80 89.55
CA SER A 159 -31.07 17.51 90.00
C SER A 159 -31.42 17.16 91.45
N LEU A 160 -31.22 15.91 91.85
CA LEU A 160 -31.43 15.47 93.24
C LEU A 160 -30.40 16.08 94.19
N LEU A 161 -29.12 16.13 93.81
CA LEU A 161 -28.08 16.81 94.60
C LEU A 161 -28.38 18.30 94.77
N ALA A 162 -28.75 18.98 93.69
CA ALA A 162 -29.15 20.39 93.73
C ALA A 162 -30.39 20.61 94.62
N ALA A 163 -31.37 19.70 94.58
CA ALA A 163 -32.57 19.78 95.40
C ALA A 163 -32.29 19.56 96.90
N CYS A 164 -31.44 18.60 97.26
CA CYS A 164 -31.00 18.40 98.65
C CYS A 164 -30.31 19.65 99.20
N GLN A 165 -29.38 20.22 98.44
CA GLN A 165 -28.69 21.46 98.82
C GLN A 165 -29.66 22.62 98.97
N TYR A 166 -30.65 22.73 98.08
CA TYR A 166 -31.68 23.76 98.15
C TYR A 166 -32.54 23.64 99.42
N VAL A 167 -32.99 22.43 99.78
CA VAL A 167 -33.77 22.19 101.00
C VAL A 167 -32.96 22.49 102.25
N ASP A 168 -31.67 22.14 102.27
CA ASP A 168 -30.77 22.42 103.39
C ASP A 168 -30.54 23.94 103.59
N GLN A 169 -30.51 24.71 102.52
CA GLN A 169 -30.35 26.17 102.58
C GLN A 169 -31.63 26.92 103.03
N HIS A 170 -32.81 26.31 102.91
CA HIS A 170 -34.08 26.94 103.24
C HIS A 170 -34.61 26.44 104.59
N THR A 171 -34.31 27.21 105.65
CA THR A 171 -34.65 26.91 107.05
C THR A 171 -36.14 26.73 107.34
N GLU A 172 -37.03 27.19 106.45
CA GLU A 172 -38.48 27.02 106.58
C GLU A 172 -38.98 25.64 106.16
N LEU A 173 -38.29 24.97 105.25
CA LEU A 173 -38.70 23.66 104.69
C LEU A 173 -38.23 22.51 105.57
N GLN A 174 -37.05 22.64 106.18
CA GLN A 174 -36.46 21.60 107.02
C GLN A 174 -37.33 21.15 108.21
N PRO A 175 -37.89 22.05 109.04
CA PRO A 175 -38.76 21.65 110.16
C PRO A 175 -40.02 20.91 109.70
N LEU A 176 -40.59 21.34 108.56
CA LEU A 176 -41.77 20.70 107.99
C LEU A 176 -41.44 19.34 107.39
N ASN A 177 -40.31 19.22 106.69
CA ASN A 177 -39.84 17.95 106.14
C ASN A 177 -39.51 16.96 107.26
N THR A 178 -38.86 17.41 108.32
CA THR A 178 -38.56 16.57 109.50
C THR A 178 -39.84 16.08 110.18
N ARG A 179 -40.83 16.96 110.36
CA ARG A 179 -42.15 16.59 110.90
C ARG A 179 -42.90 15.63 109.98
N LEU A 180 -42.78 15.80 108.67
CA LEU A 180 -43.36 14.89 107.68
C LEU A 180 -42.74 13.50 107.80
N VAL A 181 -41.40 13.42 107.80
CA VAL A 181 -40.69 12.15 107.95
C VAL A 181 -41.05 11.45 109.26
N ALA A 182 -41.12 12.20 110.37
CA ALA A 182 -41.49 11.66 111.68
C ALA A 182 -42.94 11.17 111.79
N THR A 183 -43.85 11.68 110.95
CA THR A 183 -45.26 11.25 110.90
C THR A 183 -45.51 10.15 109.87
N THR A 184 -44.60 9.98 108.90
CA THR A 184 -44.65 8.88 107.94
C THR A 184 -44.18 7.57 108.54
N LEU A 185 -44.74 6.47 108.04
CA LEU A 185 -44.33 5.13 108.38
C LEU A 185 -42.88 4.90 107.92
N PRO A 186 -41.95 4.51 108.80
CA PRO A 186 -40.54 4.38 108.42
C PRO A 186 -40.36 3.17 107.50
N LEU A 187 -39.99 3.40 106.25
CA LEU A 187 -39.67 2.34 105.28
C LEU A 187 -38.15 2.13 105.10
N VAL A 188 -37.33 3.03 105.66
CA VAL A 188 -35.85 2.99 105.67
C VAL A 188 -35.35 3.58 106.99
N ASP A 189 -34.22 3.10 107.51
CA ASP A 189 -33.64 3.55 108.79
C ASP A 189 -33.02 4.96 108.72
N ASN A 190 -32.66 5.43 107.51
CA ASN A 190 -32.05 6.74 107.28
C ASN A 190 -32.93 7.60 106.37
N GLY A 191 -33.40 8.75 106.87
CA GLY A 191 -34.34 9.62 106.16
C GLY A 191 -33.76 10.46 105.00
N LYS A 192 -32.49 10.27 104.61
CA LYS A 192 -31.79 11.09 103.61
C LYS A 192 -31.51 10.31 102.31
N PRO A 193 -31.74 10.90 101.12
CA PRO A 193 -31.32 10.31 99.84
C PRO A 193 -29.79 10.12 99.78
N GLN A 194 -29.34 8.93 99.37
CA GLN A 194 -27.92 8.66 99.10
C GLN A 194 -27.67 8.67 97.59
N VAL A 195 -26.69 9.44 97.14
CA VAL A 195 -26.21 9.47 95.75
C VAL A 195 -24.74 9.02 95.76
N ASP A 196 -24.40 8.04 94.92
CA ASP A 196 -23.03 7.57 94.75
C ASP A 196 -22.25 8.47 93.77
N ILE A 197 -21.56 9.45 94.35
CA ILE A 197 -20.78 10.48 93.64
C ILE A 197 -19.64 9.87 92.82
N GLU A 198 -19.06 8.75 93.26
CA GLU A 198 -17.90 8.13 92.62
C GLU A 198 -18.29 7.50 91.28
N SER A 199 -19.46 6.85 91.23
CA SER A 199 -20.02 6.29 90.00
C SER A 199 -20.37 7.35 88.94
N PHE A 200 -20.79 8.54 89.38
CA PHE A 200 -21.14 9.66 88.50
C PHE A 200 -19.89 10.28 87.84
N LEU A 201 -18.84 10.53 88.63
CA LEU A 201 -17.58 11.08 88.13
C LEU A 201 -16.90 10.14 87.10
N GLN A 202 -17.04 8.83 87.28
CA GLN A 202 -16.50 7.85 86.33
C GLN A 202 -17.21 7.90 84.96
N LYS A 203 -18.53 8.10 84.94
CA LYS A 203 -19.31 8.23 83.70
C LYS A 203 -18.96 9.48 82.91
N GLU A 204 -18.71 10.61 83.58
CA GLU A 204 -18.30 11.85 82.89
C GLU A 204 -16.90 11.75 82.28
N LYS A 205 -15.96 11.07 82.93
CA LYS A 205 -14.64 10.80 82.34
C LYS A 205 -14.74 9.99 81.04
N LEU A 206 -15.55 8.93 81.03
CA LEU A 206 -15.78 8.10 79.83
C LEU A 206 -16.34 8.91 78.66
N LYS A 207 -17.31 9.80 78.89
CA LYS A 207 -17.86 10.68 77.82
C LYS A 207 -16.81 11.59 77.21
N GLN A 208 -15.88 12.10 78.02
CA GLN A 208 -14.80 12.96 77.52
C GLN A 208 -13.80 12.17 76.65
N GLU A 209 -13.53 10.92 77.00
CA GLU A 209 -12.69 10.03 76.19
C GLU A 209 -13.35 9.67 74.86
N GLU A 210 -14.64 9.34 74.86
CA GLU A 210 -15.43 9.11 73.64
C GLU A 210 -15.46 10.32 72.70
N LYS A 211 -15.53 11.53 73.26
CA LYS A 211 -15.47 12.75 72.46
C LYS A 211 -14.12 12.89 71.76
N LYS A 212 -13.01 12.65 72.47
CA LYS A 212 -11.65 12.71 71.91
C LYS A 212 -11.45 11.67 70.79
N THR A 213 -11.95 10.44 70.97
CA THR A 213 -11.82 9.39 69.93
C THR A 213 -12.65 9.73 68.70
N ARG A 214 -13.86 10.30 68.89
CA ARG A 214 -14.70 10.77 67.78
C ARG A 214 -14.05 11.89 66.98
N ASP A 215 -13.45 12.88 67.65
CA ASP A 215 -12.76 13.98 66.99
C ASP A 215 -11.53 13.49 66.20
N LEU A 216 -10.79 12.52 66.75
CA LEU A 216 -9.67 11.88 66.04
C LEU A 216 -10.14 11.12 64.79
N LEU A 217 -11.26 10.39 64.88
CA LEU A 217 -11.81 9.64 63.75
C LEU A 217 -12.26 10.59 62.63
N LEU A 218 -12.89 11.71 62.97
CA LEU A 218 -13.30 12.73 62.00
C LEU A 218 -12.09 13.35 61.28
N ALA A 219 -11.00 13.63 62.01
CA ALA A 219 -9.76 14.12 61.41
C ALA A 219 -9.14 13.09 60.44
N GLN A 220 -9.16 11.81 60.79
CA GLN A 220 -8.71 10.73 59.90
C GLN A 220 -9.58 10.63 58.63
N GLN A 221 -10.90 10.75 58.76
CA GLN A 221 -11.82 10.75 57.61
C GLN A 221 -11.57 11.91 56.66
N HIS A 222 -11.37 13.12 57.20
CA HIS A 222 -11.04 14.29 56.38
C HIS A 222 -9.73 14.09 55.60
N LYS A 223 -8.69 13.59 56.26
CA LYS A 223 -7.40 13.30 55.61
C LYS A 223 -7.56 12.27 54.48
N MET A 224 -8.38 11.25 54.69
CA MET A 224 -8.66 10.24 53.66
C MET A 224 -9.47 10.81 52.49
N GLN A 225 -10.41 11.71 52.74
CA GLN A 225 -11.16 12.41 51.70
C GLN A 225 -10.26 13.30 50.84
N GLU A 226 -9.37 14.08 51.45
CA GLU A 226 -8.39 14.90 50.73
C GLU A 226 -7.49 14.04 49.83
N GLN A 227 -7.02 12.90 50.35
CA GLN A 227 -6.24 11.93 49.56
C GLN A 227 -7.05 11.42 48.36
N LEU A 228 -8.31 11.04 48.57
CA LEU A 228 -9.17 10.56 47.49
C LEU A 228 -9.42 11.64 46.42
N GLU A 229 -9.69 12.88 46.82
CA GLU A 229 -9.87 14.00 45.89
C GLU A 229 -8.62 14.27 45.08
N SER A 230 -7.43 14.19 45.69
CA SER A 230 -6.15 14.34 44.98
C SER A 230 -5.96 13.26 43.91
N GLN A 231 -6.32 12.00 44.22
CA GLN A 231 -6.24 10.88 43.28
C GLN A 231 -7.24 11.02 42.14
N LEU A 232 -8.46 11.48 42.43
CA LEU A 232 -9.47 11.75 41.41
C LEU A 232 -9.05 12.86 40.44
N LYS A 233 -8.44 13.94 40.94
CA LYS A 233 -7.87 15.01 40.09
C LYS A 233 -6.77 14.47 39.19
N LEU A 234 -5.83 13.70 39.75
CA LEU A 234 -4.75 13.09 38.99
C LEU A 234 -5.29 12.15 37.89
N HIS A 235 -6.30 11.33 38.22
CA HIS A 235 -6.93 10.44 37.24
C HIS A 235 -7.64 11.24 36.13
N ALA A 236 -8.33 12.33 36.46
CA ALA A 236 -8.97 13.19 35.47
C ALA A 236 -7.94 13.81 34.49
N GLU A 237 -6.77 14.22 34.98
CA GLU A 237 -5.67 14.71 34.14
C GLU A 237 -5.13 13.63 33.21
N TYR A 238 -4.90 12.41 33.73
CA TYR A 238 -4.45 11.29 32.90
C TYR A 238 -5.48 10.93 31.83
N LYS A 239 -6.76 10.93 32.18
CA LYS A 239 -7.86 10.67 31.23
C LYS A 239 -7.87 11.73 30.12
N ALA A 240 -7.78 13.02 30.48
CA ALA A 240 -7.72 14.10 29.49
C ALA A 240 -6.49 14.01 28.57
N LYS A 241 -5.33 13.57 29.08
CA LYS A 241 -4.14 13.32 28.27
C LYS A 241 -4.35 12.13 27.32
N ALA A 242 -4.95 11.05 27.80
CA ALA A 242 -5.27 9.87 26.98
C ALA A 242 -6.26 10.21 25.87
N ASP A 243 -7.32 10.97 26.18
CA ASP A 243 -8.32 11.40 25.20
C ASP A 243 -7.68 12.26 24.10
N LYS A 244 -6.81 13.20 24.46
CA LYS A 244 -6.04 14.01 23.48
C LYS A 244 -5.12 13.17 22.60
N ALA A 245 -4.42 12.20 23.18
CA ALA A 245 -3.56 11.31 22.41
C ALA A 245 -4.37 10.44 21.45
N ASN A 246 -5.55 9.98 21.88
CA ASN A 246 -6.46 9.20 21.05
C ASN A 246 -7.02 10.02 19.88
N THR A 247 -7.45 11.27 20.13
CA THR A 247 -7.92 12.16 19.06
C THR A 247 -6.81 12.45 18.03
N GLN A 248 -5.58 12.70 18.49
CA GLN A 248 -4.44 12.91 17.59
C GLN A 248 -4.12 11.66 16.77
N SER A 249 -4.18 10.48 17.39
CA SER A 249 -3.96 9.21 16.71
C SER A 249 -5.05 8.94 15.67
N GLN A 250 -6.31 9.25 15.98
CA GLN A 250 -7.43 9.10 15.06
C GLN A 250 -7.33 10.07 13.87
N GLU A 251 -6.92 11.32 14.10
CA GLU A 251 -6.67 12.29 13.03
C GLU A 251 -5.51 11.84 12.12
N ALA A 252 -4.41 11.35 12.70
CA ALA A 252 -3.29 10.82 11.94
C ALA A 252 -3.69 9.59 11.11
N TYR A 253 -4.51 8.70 11.66
CA TYR A 253 -5.07 7.55 10.95
C TYR A 253 -5.97 7.98 9.79
N ASN A 254 -6.91 8.90 10.03
CA ASN A 254 -7.80 9.42 8.99
C ASN A 254 -7.02 10.13 7.86
N ASN A 255 -5.97 10.88 8.20
CA ASN A 255 -5.10 11.52 7.21
C ASN A 255 -4.32 10.50 6.38
N SER A 256 -3.86 9.42 7.01
CA SER A 256 -3.17 8.33 6.32
C SER A 256 -4.12 7.57 5.39
N GLN A 257 -5.35 7.30 5.82
CA GLN A 257 -6.40 6.70 4.99
C GLN A 257 -6.72 7.56 3.75
N LYS A 258 -6.86 8.88 3.91
CA LYS A 258 -7.06 9.80 2.79
C LYS A 258 -5.89 9.78 1.79
N LYS A 259 -4.65 9.71 2.27
CA LYS A 259 -3.47 9.58 1.38
C LYS A 259 -3.49 8.25 0.63
N LEU A 260 -3.84 7.17 1.31
CA LEU A 260 -3.90 5.84 0.72
C LEU A 260 -4.98 5.76 -0.37
N GLN A 261 -6.15 6.37 -0.12
CA GLN A 261 -7.22 6.48 -1.11
C GLN A 261 -6.77 7.27 -2.36
N LYS A 262 -6.08 8.41 -2.18
CA LYS A 262 -5.54 9.17 -3.33
C LYS A 262 -4.54 8.35 -4.15
N ILE A 263 -3.64 7.61 -3.49
CA ILE A 263 -2.69 6.73 -4.18
C ILE A 263 -3.41 5.61 -4.93
N GLN A 264 -4.50 5.08 -4.38
CA GLN A 264 -5.32 4.07 -5.06
C GLN A 264 -6.01 4.66 -6.31
N GLU A 265 -6.58 5.86 -6.20
CA GLU A 265 -7.19 6.57 -7.34
C GLU A 265 -6.16 6.85 -8.45
N GLU A 266 -4.97 7.35 -8.09
CA GLU A 266 -3.84 7.55 -9.03
C GLU A 266 -3.39 6.23 -9.68
N TYR A 267 -3.34 5.14 -8.89
CA TYR A 267 -2.97 3.82 -9.41
C TYR A 267 -4.02 3.29 -10.41
N GLU A 268 -5.31 3.44 -10.13
CA GLU A 268 -6.38 3.05 -11.05
C GLU A 268 -6.35 3.85 -12.35
N GLU A 269 -6.04 5.14 -12.29
CA GLU A 269 -5.87 5.98 -13.48
C GLU A 269 -4.68 5.53 -14.32
N LEU A 270 -3.52 5.28 -13.70
CA LEU A 270 -2.34 4.74 -14.36
C LEU A 270 -2.60 3.36 -15.00
N GLN A 271 -3.38 2.49 -14.34
CA GLN A 271 -3.75 1.19 -14.92
C GLN A 271 -4.61 1.37 -16.18
N LYS A 272 -5.56 2.31 -16.19
CA LYS A 272 -6.37 2.61 -17.38
C LYS A 272 -5.52 3.14 -18.52
N GLU A 273 -4.60 4.07 -18.25
CA GLU A 273 -3.68 4.61 -19.25
C GLU A 273 -2.79 3.50 -19.83
N LEU A 274 -2.30 2.58 -18.99
CA LEU A 274 -1.47 1.45 -19.43
C LEU A 274 -2.25 0.48 -20.32
N ILE A 275 -3.52 0.20 -20.01
CA ILE A 275 -4.40 -0.62 -20.86
C ILE A 275 -4.59 0.05 -22.22
N GLN A 276 -4.89 1.36 -22.26
CA GLN A 276 -5.05 2.10 -23.51
C GLN A 276 -3.77 2.06 -24.36
N LYS A 277 -2.61 2.31 -23.76
CA LYS A 277 -1.31 2.22 -24.46
C LYS A 277 -1.03 0.82 -25.00
N ARG A 278 -1.40 -0.24 -24.27
CA ARG A 278 -1.29 -1.62 -24.77
C ARG A 278 -2.21 -1.89 -25.95
N GLU A 279 -3.45 -1.39 -25.92
CA GLU A 279 -4.36 -1.51 -27.05
C GLU A 279 -3.85 -0.76 -28.29
N GLU A 280 -3.30 0.44 -28.11
CA GLU A 280 -2.65 1.19 -29.19
C GLU A 280 -1.44 0.44 -29.75
N GLN A 281 -0.59 -0.10 -28.88
CA GLN A 281 0.57 -0.91 -29.29
C GLN A 281 0.13 -2.15 -30.07
N ASN A 282 -0.89 -2.88 -29.61
CA ASN A 282 -1.42 -4.04 -30.32
C ASN A 282 -1.97 -3.65 -31.71
N LYS A 283 -2.66 -2.51 -31.83
CA LYS A 283 -3.14 -2.00 -33.13
C LYS A 283 -1.96 -1.71 -34.07
N LEU A 284 -0.90 -1.09 -33.55
CA LEU A 284 0.31 -0.82 -34.32
C LEU A 284 1.03 -2.10 -34.73
N GLU A 285 1.13 -3.10 -33.85
CA GLU A 285 1.74 -4.40 -34.15
C GLU A 285 0.97 -5.14 -35.26
N VAL A 286 -0.37 -5.15 -35.19
CA VAL A 286 -1.21 -5.71 -36.24
C VAL A 286 -0.98 -4.96 -37.56
N SER A 287 -0.99 -3.63 -37.55
CA SER A 287 -0.73 -2.83 -38.76
C SER A 287 0.67 -3.08 -39.34
N ASN A 288 1.70 -3.20 -38.50
CA ASN A 288 3.07 -3.49 -38.94
C ASN A 288 3.20 -4.88 -39.52
N SER A 289 2.53 -5.89 -38.94
CA SER A 289 2.50 -7.24 -39.51
C SER A 289 1.80 -7.27 -40.87
N ALA A 290 0.72 -6.50 -41.04
CA ALA A 290 0.03 -6.37 -42.32
C ALA A 290 0.96 -5.73 -43.38
N ILE A 291 1.66 -4.65 -43.04
CA ILE A 291 2.65 -4.01 -43.92
C ILE A 291 3.80 -4.95 -44.26
N ALA A 292 4.28 -5.76 -43.30
CA ALA A 292 5.32 -6.74 -43.55
C ALA A 292 4.86 -7.81 -44.56
N ASN A 293 3.64 -8.32 -44.40
CA ASN A 293 3.05 -9.28 -45.34
C ASN A 293 2.89 -8.67 -46.75
N GLU A 294 2.44 -7.41 -46.85
CA GLU A 294 2.35 -6.70 -48.13
C GLU A 294 3.72 -6.51 -48.77
N ARG A 295 4.74 -6.11 -47.98
CA ARG A 295 6.12 -5.99 -48.45
C ARG A 295 6.64 -7.31 -49.00
N ASP A 296 6.42 -8.42 -48.30
CA ASP A 296 6.88 -9.74 -48.72
C ASP A 296 6.18 -10.19 -50.01
N LEU A 297 4.89 -9.90 -50.15
CA LEU A 297 4.14 -10.15 -51.39
C LEU A 297 4.71 -9.34 -52.56
N ILE A 298 4.98 -8.06 -52.36
CA ILE A 298 5.55 -7.18 -53.40
C ILE A 298 6.95 -7.67 -53.79
N LEU A 299 7.78 -8.09 -52.83
CA LEU A 299 9.10 -8.65 -53.11
C LEU A 299 9.01 -9.94 -53.93
N ALA A 300 8.07 -10.83 -53.61
CA ALA A 300 7.83 -12.04 -54.40
C ALA A 300 7.38 -11.70 -55.83
N GLN A 301 6.46 -10.74 -56.00
CA GLN A 301 6.03 -10.27 -57.32
C GLN A 301 7.17 -9.63 -58.11
N LEU A 302 8.01 -8.83 -57.45
CA LEU A 302 9.17 -8.20 -58.07
C LEU A 302 10.16 -9.26 -58.57
N HIS A 303 10.44 -10.29 -57.77
CA HIS A 303 11.28 -11.41 -58.18
C HIS A 303 10.71 -12.15 -59.40
N GLN A 304 9.39 -12.40 -59.42
CA GLN A 304 8.75 -13.04 -60.58
C GLN A 304 8.85 -12.18 -61.84
N VAL A 305 8.70 -10.86 -61.72
CA VAL A 305 8.86 -9.94 -62.85
C VAL A 305 10.31 -9.92 -63.32
N GLN A 306 11.28 -9.90 -62.41
CA GLN A 306 12.71 -9.94 -62.73
C GLN A 306 13.06 -11.22 -63.51
N GLU A 307 12.62 -12.39 -63.02
CA GLU A 307 12.84 -13.68 -63.70
C GLU A 307 12.27 -13.68 -65.12
N ARG A 308 11.03 -13.21 -65.30
CA ARG A 308 10.42 -13.10 -66.64
C ARG A 308 11.17 -12.14 -67.55
N VAL A 309 11.64 -11.00 -67.03
CA VAL A 309 12.43 -10.03 -67.80
C VAL A 309 13.76 -10.64 -68.22
N GLU A 310 14.42 -11.38 -67.33
CA GLU A 310 15.66 -12.09 -67.64
C GLU A 310 15.44 -13.16 -68.71
N GLU A 311 14.37 -13.94 -68.62
CA GLU A 311 13.97 -14.91 -69.65
C GLU A 311 13.78 -14.24 -71.02
N TYR A 312 13.02 -13.14 -71.08
CA TYR A 312 12.83 -12.40 -72.34
C TYR A 312 14.14 -11.83 -72.88
N TYR A 313 14.99 -11.29 -72.01
CA TYR A 313 16.29 -10.75 -72.40
C TYR A 313 17.20 -11.83 -72.99
N LEU A 314 17.28 -13.01 -72.34
CA LEU A 314 18.05 -14.14 -72.83
C LEU A 314 17.50 -14.67 -74.15
N ALA A 315 16.18 -14.77 -74.29
CA ALA A 315 15.53 -15.18 -75.53
C ALA A 315 15.87 -14.21 -76.68
N LEU A 316 15.71 -12.90 -76.46
CA LEU A 316 16.02 -11.86 -77.43
C LEU A 316 17.50 -11.90 -77.84
N LYS A 317 18.42 -12.03 -76.87
CA LYS A 317 19.86 -12.14 -77.13
C LYS A 317 20.20 -13.38 -77.97
N SER A 318 19.52 -14.50 -77.72
CA SER A 318 19.71 -15.73 -78.50
C SER A 318 19.21 -15.58 -79.95
N GLU A 319 18.08 -14.89 -80.16
CA GLU A 319 17.57 -14.58 -81.49
C GLU A 319 18.47 -13.62 -82.24
N GLU A 320 18.98 -12.60 -81.55
CA GLU A 320 19.95 -11.67 -82.11
C GLU A 320 21.21 -12.42 -82.58
N GLN A 321 21.76 -13.32 -81.76
CA GLN A 321 22.90 -14.16 -82.14
C GLN A 321 22.58 -15.06 -83.35
N LYS A 322 21.42 -15.72 -83.37
CA LYS A 322 20.98 -16.53 -84.52
C LYS A 322 20.88 -15.69 -85.79
N SER A 323 20.31 -14.49 -85.70
CA SER A 323 20.17 -13.57 -86.84
C SER A 323 21.54 -13.10 -87.35
N LYS A 324 22.47 -12.76 -86.44
CA LYS A 324 23.87 -12.40 -86.77
C LYS A 324 24.59 -13.55 -87.47
N HIS A 325 24.47 -14.78 -86.95
CA HIS A 325 25.06 -15.95 -87.60
C HIS A 325 24.46 -16.24 -88.97
N ALA A 326 23.14 -16.06 -89.14
CA ALA A 326 22.47 -16.23 -90.42
C ALA A 326 22.92 -15.18 -91.46
N ILE A 327 23.09 -13.91 -91.04
CA ILE A 327 23.63 -12.85 -91.88
C ILE A 327 25.07 -13.19 -92.29
N LEU A 328 25.93 -13.54 -91.33
CA LEU A 328 27.33 -13.90 -91.62
C LEU A 328 27.45 -15.10 -92.57
N ALA A 329 26.58 -16.10 -92.41
CA ALA A 329 26.52 -17.25 -93.31
C ALA A 329 26.13 -16.85 -94.75
N ARG A 330 25.15 -15.95 -94.90
CA ARG A 330 24.75 -15.39 -96.19
C ARG A 330 25.87 -14.56 -96.81
N ASP A 331 26.53 -13.69 -96.03
CA ASP A 331 27.64 -12.87 -96.50
C ASP A 331 28.81 -13.74 -96.99
N LYS A 332 29.10 -14.85 -96.29
CA LYS A 332 30.11 -15.83 -96.73
C LYS A 332 29.71 -16.53 -98.03
N GLN A 333 28.42 -16.81 -98.23
CA GLN A 333 27.93 -17.37 -99.49
C GLN A 333 28.08 -16.36 -100.63
N TYR A 334 27.65 -15.12 -100.43
CA TYR A 334 27.77 -14.06 -101.43
C TYR A 334 29.23 -13.78 -101.78
N ALA A 335 30.16 -13.79 -100.81
CA ALA A 335 31.58 -13.63 -101.08
C ALA A 335 32.13 -14.74 -102.00
N LYS A 336 31.72 -16.00 -101.80
CA LYS A 336 32.10 -17.12 -102.69
C LYS A 336 31.54 -16.94 -104.09
N GLU A 337 30.30 -16.49 -104.21
CA GLU A 337 29.65 -16.22 -105.50
C GLU A 337 30.35 -15.07 -106.24
N ILE A 338 30.67 -13.98 -105.55
CA ILE A 338 31.45 -12.85 -106.09
C ILE A 338 32.81 -13.35 -106.57
N GLN A 339 33.56 -14.10 -105.76
CA GLN A 339 34.87 -14.62 -106.16
C GLN A 339 34.78 -15.53 -107.39
N LYS A 340 33.73 -16.34 -107.51
CA LYS A 340 33.49 -17.17 -108.69
C LYS A 340 33.22 -16.30 -109.92
N MET A 341 32.38 -15.27 -109.80
CA MET A 341 32.07 -14.34 -110.87
C MET A 341 33.30 -13.52 -111.30
N GLU A 342 34.13 -13.08 -110.35
CA GLU A 342 35.40 -12.40 -110.63
C GLU A 342 36.37 -13.30 -111.40
N ASN A 343 36.48 -14.58 -111.02
CA ASN A 343 37.30 -15.53 -111.75
C ASN A 343 36.78 -15.77 -113.18
N GLU A 344 35.47 -15.86 -113.38
CA GLU A 344 34.90 -15.95 -114.72
C GLU A 344 35.11 -14.68 -115.54
N LEU A 345 34.98 -13.50 -114.93
CA LEU A 345 35.29 -12.22 -115.56
C LEU A 345 36.77 -12.14 -115.96
N ARG A 346 37.69 -12.57 -115.10
CA ARG A 346 39.13 -12.64 -115.41
C ARG A 346 39.41 -13.55 -116.59
N LYS A 347 38.78 -14.72 -116.66
CA LYS A 347 38.91 -15.63 -117.81
C LYS A 347 38.37 -15.02 -119.10
N ALA A 348 37.21 -14.35 -119.04
CA ALA A 348 36.61 -13.67 -120.18
C ALA A 348 37.51 -12.53 -120.68
N ASN A 349 38.05 -11.71 -119.77
CA ASN A 349 38.98 -10.63 -120.11
C ASN A 349 40.28 -11.17 -120.72
N ALA A 350 40.83 -12.27 -120.21
CA ALA A 350 42.02 -12.90 -120.80
C ALA A 350 41.75 -13.43 -122.22
N ARG A 351 40.55 -13.96 -122.49
CA ARG A 351 40.14 -14.36 -123.85
C ARG A 351 39.95 -13.16 -124.77
N ALA A 352 39.39 -12.06 -124.27
CA ALA A 352 39.26 -10.83 -125.04
C ALA A 352 40.64 -10.25 -125.40
N ALA A 353 41.55 -10.17 -124.43
CA ALA A 353 42.92 -9.69 -124.64
C ALA A 353 43.71 -10.56 -125.63
N SER A 354 43.57 -11.88 -125.58
CA SER A 354 44.22 -12.77 -126.56
C SER A 354 43.62 -12.64 -127.95
N ALA A 355 42.30 -12.43 -128.06
CA ALA A 355 41.65 -12.14 -129.34
C ALA A 355 42.10 -10.79 -129.93
N GLU A 356 42.24 -9.75 -129.09
CA GLU A 356 42.78 -8.45 -129.48
C GLU A 356 44.23 -8.56 -129.96
N TYR A 357 45.08 -9.28 -129.24
CA TYR A 357 46.47 -9.53 -129.65
C TYR A 357 46.55 -10.28 -130.99
N ASN A 358 45.70 -11.31 -131.17
CA ASN A 358 45.64 -12.05 -132.44
C ASN A 358 45.19 -11.14 -133.60
N LEU A 359 44.23 -10.23 -133.37
CA LEU A 359 43.81 -9.24 -134.36
C LEU A 359 44.93 -8.27 -134.70
N GLU A 360 45.67 -7.79 -133.72
CA GLU A 360 46.80 -6.88 -133.93
C GLU A 360 47.94 -7.57 -134.71
N LEU A 361 48.23 -8.84 -134.41
CA LEU A 361 49.19 -9.64 -135.15
C LEU A 361 48.74 -9.88 -136.60
N LEU A 362 47.47 -10.24 -136.83
CA LEU A 362 46.89 -10.40 -138.15
C LEU A 362 46.89 -9.10 -138.97
N GLN A 363 46.63 -7.96 -138.33
CA GLN A 363 46.73 -6.64 -138.97
C GLN A 363 48.17 -6.33 -139.37
N LYS A 364 49.15 -6.70 -138.52
CA LYS A 364 50.57 -6.56 -138.82
C LYS A 364 51.01 -7.47 -139.97
N GLU A 365 50.59 -8.74 -139.98
CA GLU A 365 50.82 -9.67 -141.09
C GLU A 365 50.19 -9.17 -142.41
N LEU A 366 48.96 -8.65 -142.36
CA LEU A 366 48.33 -8.01 -143.51
C LEU A 366 49.12 -6.79 -143.99
N SER A 367 49.68 -5.98 -143.08
CA SER A 367 50.49 -4.81 -143.45
C SER A 367 51.86 -5.19 -144.05
N GLU A 368 52.45 -6.30 -143.62
CA GLU A 368 53.69 -6.85 -144.18
C GLU A 368 53.44 -7.53 -145.54
N HIS A 369 52.30 -8.21 -145.72
CA HIS A 369 51.86 -8.75 -147.01
C HIS A 369 51.39 -7.67 -148.00
N ARG A 370 50.86 -6.53 -147.52
CA ARG A 370 50.49 -5.37 -148.37
C ARG A 370 51.71 -4.64 -148.95
N ASN A 371 52.91 -4.87 -148.40
CA ASN A 371 54.16 -4.26 -148.83
C ASN A 371 55.12 -5.22 -149.56
N SER A 372 54.68 -6.44 -149.91
CA SER A 372 55.52 -7.46 -150.58
C SER A 372 54.99 -7.84 -151.97
N THR A 373 55.80 -7.63 -153.00
CA THR A 373 55.48 -7.71 -154.45
C THR A 373 55.39 -9.14 -155.01
N LEU A 374 54.58 -10.02 -154.40
CA LEU A 374 54.43 -11.42 -154.85
C LEU A 374 52.98 -11.95 -154.92
N TRP A 375 51.95 -11.08 -154.80
CA TRP A 375 50.54 -11.46 -155.05
C TRP A 375 50.21 -11.67 -156.56
N LYS A 376 51.14 -11.44 -157.48
CA LYS A 376 50.96 -11.70 -158.93
C LYS A 376 51.82 -12.88 -159.43
N ALA A 377 51.46 -14.12 -159.07
CA ALA A 377 51.52 -15.34 -159.92
C ALA A 377 51.48 -16.68 -159.11
N THR A 378 50.31 -17.33 -159.11
CA THR A 378 50.00 -18.79 -159.17
C THR A 378 50.76 -19.88 -158.36
N GLY A 379 50.00 -20.68 -157.61
CA GLY A 379 50.12 -22.17 -157.52
C GLY A 379 50.72 -22.78 -156.24
N PRO A 380 50.17 -23.87 -155.65
CA PRO A 380 50.09 -24.06 -154.18
C PRO A 380 51.06 -25.11 -153.58
N VAL A 381 51.68 -24.83 -152.43
CA VAL A 381 52.41 -25.77 -151.54
C VAL A 381 52.50 -25.10 -150.14
N ARG A 382 51.91 -25.51 -149.00
CA ARG A 382 51.72 -26.82 -148.32
C ARG A 382 52.98 -27.68 -148.35
N ILE A 383 54.08 -27.26 -147.71
CA ILE A 383 55.22 -28.11 -147.25
C ILE A 383 56.22 -27.37 -146.30
N LEU A 384 56.16 -26.05 -146.09
CA LEU A 384 57.10 -25.35 -145.17
C LEU A 384 56.51 -24.99 -143.80
N SER A 385 55.77 -25.92 -143.19
CA SER A 385 55.33 -25.85 -141.78
C SER A 385 56.15 -26.79 -140.87
N GLY A 386 57.40 -27.11 -141.26
CA GLY A 386 58.13 -28.27 -140.73
C GLY A 386 59.50 -28.02 -140.11
N LEU A 387 60.03 -26.80 -140.10
CA LEU A 387 61.33 -26.51 -139.48
C LEU A 387 61.35 -25.10 -138.90
N VAL A 388 61.31 -25.04 -137.57
CA VAL A 388 61.59 -23.94 -136.61
C VAL A 388 60.56 -24.15 -135.47
N ARG A 389 60.89 -24.50 -134.23
CA ARG A 389 62.11 -24.32 -133.44
C ARG A 389 62.06 -25.23 -132.21
N ARG A 390 63.21 -25.82 -131.85
CA ARG A 390 63.45 -26.43 -130.52
C ARG A 390 63.13 -25.40 -129.44
N VAL A 391 62.19 -25.71 -128.55
CA VAL A 391 61.95 -24.94 -127.33
C VAL A 391 63.12 -25.17 -126.39
N ASP A 392 63.83 -24.10 -126.07
CA ASP A 392 64.94 -24.07 -125.14
C ASP A 392 64.38 -24.24 -123.72
N LYS A 393 64.35 -25.48 -123.21
CA LYS A 393 63.77 -25.83 -121.88
C LYS A 393 64.30 -24.95 -120.75
N SER A 394 65.53 -24.45 -120.87
CA SER A 394 66.19 -23.52 -119.96
C SER A 394 65.45 -22.19 -119.84
N LYS A 395 64.97 -21.66 -120.98
CA LYS A 395 64.27 -20.37 -121.06
C LYS A 395 62.82 -20.49 -120.59
N GLU A 396 62.19 -21.63 -120.84
CA GLU A 396 60.84 -21.94 -120.37
C GLU A 396 60.79 -22.05 -118.84
N LYS A 397 61.78 -22.69 -118.22
CA LYS A 397 61.90 -22.76 -116.76
C LYS A 397 62.12 -21.38 -116.12
N LEU A 398 63.02 -20.56 -116.69
CA LEU A 398 63.24 -19.20 -116.21
C LEU A 398 61.96 -18.34 -116.28
N GLN A 399 61.16 -18.48 -117.35
CA GLN A 399 59.87 -17.78 -117.46
C GLN A 399 58.84 -18.24 -116.43
N GLN A 400 58.82 -19.54 -116.08
CA GLN A 400 57.97 -20.07 -115.01
C GLN A 400 58.40 -19.54 -113.64
N ASP A 401 59.70 -19.54 -113.35
CA ASP A 401 60.25 -19.02 -112.08
C ASP A 401 60.00 -17.50 -111.95
N ILE A 402 60.13 -16.72 -113.03
CA ILE A 402 59.77 -15.30 -113.07
C ILE A 402 58.27 -15.12 -112.73
N GLY A 403 57.41 -15.94 -113.32
CA GLY A 403 55.97 -15.91 -113.04
C GLY A 403 55.65 -16.20 -111.58
N LEU A 404 56.32 -17.19 -110.97
CA LEU A 404 56.14 -17.53 -109.56
C LEU A 404 56.52 -16.39 -108.62
N LEU A 405 57.63 -15.68 -108.90
CA LEU A 405 58.03 -14.51 -108.10
C LEU A 405 57.02 -13.38 -108.24
N LEU A 406 56.61 -13.03 -109.47
CA LEU A 406 55.67 -11.93 -109.72
C LEU A 406 54.27 -12.19 -109.15
N MET A 407 53.86 -13.45 -109.02
CA MET A 407 52.58 -13.82 -108.38
C MET A 407 52.68 -13.93 -106.86
N SER A 408 53.88 -13.88 -106.29
CA SER A 408 54.10 -13.97 -104.85
C SER A 408 53.98 -12.60 -104.19
N GLU A 409 53.41 -12.56 -102.98
CA GLU A 409 53.37 -11.33 -102.15
C GLU A 409 54.76 -10.93 -101.63
N TYR A 410 55.75 -11.80 -101.78
CA TYR A 410 57.10 -11.63 -101.24
C TYR A 410 58.09 -10.96 -102.21
N PHE A 411 57.69 -10.75 -103.47
CA PHE A 411 58.43 -9.96 -104.47
C PHE A 411 57.64 -8.71 -104.85
N ASP A 412 58.10 -7.54 -104.40
CA ASP A 412 57.43 -6.28 -104.70
C ASP A 412 58.19 -5.55 -105.82
N VAL A 413 57.61 -5.55 -107.02
CA VAL A 413 58.22 -5.00 -108.24
C VAL A 413 58.51 -3.50 -108.10
N GLU A 414 57.56 -2.74 -107.57
CA GLU A 414 57.68 -1.28 -107.44
C GLU A 414 58.71 -0.92 -106.36
N TRP A 415 58.69 -1.65 -105.24
CA TRP A 415 59.68 -1.49 -104.18
C TRP A 415 61.09 -1.83 -104.65
N TYR A 416 61.25 -2.93 -105.39
CA TYR A 416 62.54 -3.42 -105.88
C TYR A 416 63.19 -2.43 -106.86
N LEU A 417 62.42 -1.92 -107.83
CA LEU A 417 62.91 -0.91 -108.78
C LEU A 417 63.23 0.43 -108.11
N ARG A 418 62.47 0.82 -107.07
CA ARG A 418 62.75 2.04 -106.31
C ARG A 418 64.00 1.93 -105.44
N HIS A 419 64.27 0.75 -104.87
CA HIS A 419 65.42 0.50 -104.00
C HIS A 419 66.71 0.22 -104.79
N TYR A 420 66.60 -0.27 -106.03
CA TYR A 420 67.73 -0.58 -106.89
C TYR A 420 67.64 0.19 -108.22
N PRO A 421 68.05 1.48 -108.25
CA PRO A 421 67.98 2.33 -109.44
C PRO A 421 68.83 1.82 -110.62
N ASP A 422 69.88 1.06 -110.34
CA ASP A 422 70.72 0.39 -111.34
C ASP A 422 69.94 -0.66 -112.13
N VAL A 423 69.06 -1.41 -111.46
CA VAL A 423 68.14 -2.35 -112.13
C VAL A 423 67.13 -1.58 -112.98
N ALA A 424 66.59 -0.46 -112.47
CA ALA A 424 65.67 0.39 -113.22
C ALA A 424 66.32 0.97 -114.50
N ALA A 425 67.60 1.37 -114.42
CA ALA A 425 68.36 1.85 -115.57
C ALA A 425 68.67 0.75 -116.59
N SER A 426 68.84 -0.50 -116.15
CA SER A 426 69.13 -1.65 -117.03
C SER A 426 67.97 -2.03 -117.96
N LYS A 427 66.73 -1.64 -117.63
CA LYS A 427 65.48 -2.07 -118.29
C LYS A 427 65.27 -3.59 -118.34
N MET A 428 66.02 -4.37 -117.56
CA MET A 428 65.78 -5.80 -117.36
C MET A 428 64.50 -6.00 -116.53
N ASN A 429 63.80 -7.12 -116.73
CA ASN A 429 62.65 -7.46 -115.89
C ASN A 429 63.13 -7.61 -114.42
N PRO A 430 62.50 -6.94 -113.43
CA PRO A 430 62.97 -6.97 -112.04
C PRO A 430 63.04 -8.38 -111.42
N ALA A 431 62.07 -9.23 -111.71
CA ALA A 431 62.05 -10.61 -111.21
C ALA A 431 63.11 -11.48 -111.91
N GLU A 432 63.35 -11.23 -113.20
CA GLU A 432 64.45 -11.88 -113.95
C GLU A 432 65.81 -11.46 -113.38
N HIS A 433 66.00 -10.16 -113.11
CA HIS A 433 67.22 -9.65 -112.49
C HIS A 433 67.45 -10.27 -111.12
N TYR A 434 66.41 -10.36 -110.28
CA TYR A 434 66.52 -10.96 -108.96
C TYR A 434 66.91 -12.44 -109.02
N LEU A 435 66.31 -13.22 -109.93
CA LEU A 435 66.61 -14.65 -110.09
C LEU A 435 68.04 -14.90 -110.57
N LEU A 436 68.53 -14.09 -111.51
CA LEU A 436 69.84 -14.30 -112.14
C LEU A 436 70.99 -13.69 -111.33
N TYR A 437 70.77 -12.55 -110.68
CA TYR A 437 71.84 -11.77 -110.03
C TYR A 437 71.45 -11.34 -108.60
N GLY A 438 70.26 -10.79 -108.43
CA GLY A 438 69.89 -10.11 -107.18
C GLY A 438 69.95 -10.99 -105.94
N ALA A 439 69.56 -12.26 -106.01
CA ALA A 439 69.67 -13.17 -104.87
C ALA A 439 71.12 -13.49 -104.50
N ALA A 440 72.00 -13.71 -105.47
CA ALA A 440 73.43 -13.97 -105.23
C ALA A 440 74.16 -12.72 -104.71
N GLU A 441 73.70 -11.53 -105.11
CA GLU A 441 74.17 -10.24 -104.60
C GLU A 441 73.59 -9.88 -103.22
N GLY A 442 72.73 -10.73 -102.64
CA GLY A 442 72.11 -10.50 -101.34
C GLY A 442 71.09 -9.35 -101.33
N ARG A 443 70.52 -9.01 -102.49
CA ARG A 443 69.48 -7.98 -102.61
C ARG A 443 68.16 -8.47 -102.00
N LEU A 444 67.37 -7.55 -101.47
CA LEU A 444 66.06 -7.84 -100.91
C LEU A 444 65.01 -7.81 -102.02
N PRO A 445 64.18 -8.86 -102.17
CA PRO A 445 63.10 -8.87 -103.17
C PRO A 445 61.90 -7.98 -102.80
N GLY A 446 61.78 -7.62 -101.52
CA GLY A 446 60.68 -6.81 -100.99
C GLY A 446 60.75 -6.73 -99.47
N PRO A 447 59.87 -5.93 -98.83
CA PRO A 447 59.90 -5.73 -97.38
C PRO A 447 59.48 -6.96 -96.56
N LEU A 448 58.87 -7.97 -97.18
CA LEU A 448 58.30 -9.15 -96.53
C LEU A 448 59.22 -10.39 -96.52
N PHE A 449 60.34 -10.35 -97.25
CA PHE A 449 61.28 -11.46 -97.34
C PHE A 449 62.73 -10.97 -97.32
N ASP A 450 63.54 -11.58 -96.47
CA ASP A 450 64.98 -11.30 -96.37
C ASP A 450 65.77 -12.56 -96.74
N GLY A 451 66.32 -12.56 -97.95
CA GLY A 451 67.05 -13.72 -98.49
C GLY A 451 68.34 -14.04 -97.73
N ASN A 452 69.04 -13.01 -97.21
CA ASN A 452 70.28 -13.24 -96.47
C ASN A 452 69.98 -13.85 -95.09
N TRP A 453 68.96 -13.31 -94.41
CA TRP A 453 68.49 -13.90 -93.16
C TRP A 453 67.96 -15.32 -93.37
N TYR A 454 67.17 -15.55 -94.42
CA TYR A 454 66.60 -16.86 -94.72
C TYR A 454 67.69 -17.92 -94.94
N LEU A 455 68.76 -17.59 -95.68
CA LEU A 455 69.90 -18.50 -95.88
C LEU A 455 70.73 -18.71 -94.60
N GLN A 456 70.81 -17.72 -93.72
CA GLN A 456 71.47 -17.88 -92.41
C GLN A 456 70.68 -18.78 -91.45
N GLN A 457 69.35 -18.69 -91.48
CA GLN A 457 68.48 -19.50 -90.62
C GLN A 457 68.30 -20.93 -91.13
N TYR A 458 68.42 -21.14 -92.44
CA TYR A 458 68.19 -22.44 -93.09
C TYR A 458 69.44 -22.88 -93.88
N PRO A 459 70.46 -23.46 -93.20
CA PRO A 459 71.71 -23.89 -93.84
C PRO A 459 71.52 -24.93 -94.95
N ASP A 460 70.45 -25.75 -94.88
CA ASP A 460 70.09 -26.73 -95.90
C ASP A 460 69.78 -26.07 -97.25
N VAL A 461 69.13 -24.90 -97.24
CA VAL A 461 68.85 -24.13 -98.45
C VAL A 461 70.11 -23.45 -98.97
N ALA A 462 70.99 -22.98 -98.06
CA ALA A 462 72.28 -22.40 -98.42
C ALA A 462 73.21 -23.42 -99.08
N GLU A 463 73.30 -24.63 -98.55
CA GLU A 463 74.09 -25.73 -99.13
C GLU A 463 73.55 -26.18 -100.49
N ALA A 464 72.22 -26.16 -100.69
CA ALA A 464 71.59 -26.50 -101.95
C ALA A 464 71.85 -25.47 -103.08
N GLY A 465 72.32 -24.26 -102.75
CA GLY A 465 72.60 -23.19 -103.71
C GLY A 465 71.37 -22.70 -104.49
N THR A 466 70.16 -22.99 -104.00
CA THR A 466 68.91 -22.57 -104.64
C THR A 466 68.56 -21.12 -104.31
N ASN A 467 67.84 -20.44 -105.20
CA ASN A 467 67.39 -19.08 -104.93
C ASN A 467 66.47 -19.07 -103.69
N PRO A 468 66.78 -18.28 -102.64
CA PRO A 468 66.12 -18.38 -101.34
C PRO A 468 64.63 -18.03 -101.40
N LEU A 469 64.25 -17.01 -102.17
CA LEU A 469 62.86 -16.63 -102.32
C LEU A 469 62.08 -17.69 -103.09
N LEU A 470 62.66 -18.23 -104.16
CA LEU A 470 62.02 -19.28 -104.96
C LEU A 470 61.76 -20.51 -104.08
N HIS A 471 62.76 -20.96 -103.32
CA HIS A 471 62.60 -22.07 -102.37
C HIS A 471 61.50 -21.79 -101.34
N PHE A 472 61.47 -20.57 -100.79
CA PHE A 472 60.48 -20.19 -99.79
C PHE A 472 59.05 -20.28 -100.32
N ILE A 473 58.82 -19.76 -101.54
CA ILE A 473 57.50 -19.80 -102.19
C ILE A 473 57.10 -21.24 -102.54
N THR A 474 58.04 -22.07 -103.01
CA THR A 474 57.71 -23.43 -103.48
C THR A 474 57.58 -24.46 -102.36
N TYR A 475 58.39 -24.34 -101.29
CA TYR A 475 58.45 -25.33 -100.20
C TYR A 475 58.35 -24.68 -98.82
N GLY A 476 59.06 -23.58 -98.59
CA GLY A 476 59.21 -22.97 -97.27
C GLY A 476 57.89 -22.58 -96.59
N LEU A 477 56.89 -22.10 -97.33
CA LEU A 477 55.56 -21.80 -96.81
C LEU A 477 54.80 -23.03 -96.28
N GLN A 478 54.90 -24.16 -96.99
CA GLN A 478 54.25 -25.41 -96.56
C GLN A 478 55.00 -26.08 -95.40
N GLU A 479 56.32 -25.88 -95.37
CA GLU A 479 57.19 -26.36 -94.29
C GLU A 479 57.09 -25.49 -93.02
N GLY A 480 56.32 -24.39 -93.05
CA GLY A 480 56.16 -23.48 -91.91
C GLY A 480 57.42 -22.66 -91.60
N ARG A 481 58.32 -22.48 -92.57
CA ARG A 481 59.53 -21.66 -92.42
C ARG A 481 59.15 -20.18 -92.37
N ASN A 482 59.97 -19.38 -91.69
CA ASN A 482 59.76 -17.94 -91.59
C ASN A 482 60.44 -17.21 -92.76
N SER A 483 59.79 -16.18 -93.31
CA SER A 483 60.27 -15.42 -94.49
C SER A 483 61.30 -14.34 -94.15
N SER A 484 61.24 -13.81 -92.93
CA SER A 484 62.07 -12.70 -92.44
C SER A 484 61.97 -12.62 -90.91
N PRO A 485 62.92 -11.94 -90.23
CA PRO A 485 62.86 -11.77 -88.78
C PRO A 485 61.69 -10.88 -88.31
N LYS A 486 61.08 -10.08 -89.21
CA LYS A 486 59.93 -9.20 -88.90
C LYS A 486 58.59 -9.93 -88.76
N PHE A 487 58.45 -11.13 -89.35
CA PHE A 487 57.20 -11.90 -89.27
C PHE A 487 56.93 -12.46 -87.86
N LEU A 488 57.94 -12.48 -86.97
CA LEU A 488 57.83 -12.95 -85.59
C LEU A 488 56.96 -12.05 -84.68
N MET A 489 56.57 -10.84 -85.12
CA MET A 489 55.92 -9.83 -84.27
C MET A 489 54.41 -9.64 -84.51
N SER A 490 53.81 -10.25 -85.54
CA SER A 490 52.38 -10.06 -85.87
C SER A 490 51.45 -11.18 -85.41
N SER A 491 51.97 -12.32 -84.94
CA SER A 491 51.17 -13.47 -84.48
C SER A 491 50.82 -13.47 -82.99
N GLN A 492 51.42 -12.58 -82.18
CA GLN A 492 51.20 -12.53 -80.72
C GLN A 492 50.17 -11.48 -80.25
N ALA A 493 49.49 -10.78 -81.16
CA ALA A 493 48.59 -9.66 -80.82
C ALA A 493 47.10 -10.02 -80.69
N ASN A 494 46.71 -11.30 -80.76
CA ASN A 494 45.30 -11.71 -80.88
C ASN A 494 44.74 -12.60 -79.73
N GLU A 495 45.46 -12.79 -78.62
CA GLU A 495 44.99 -13.65 -77.50
C GLU A 495 44.49 -12.93 -76.23
N ASP A 496 44.59 -11.59 -76.12
CA ASP A 496 44.24 -10.86 -74.88
C ASP A 496 42.90 -10.09 -74.92
N LEU A 497 41.90 -10.59 -75.67
CA LEU A 497 40.54 -10.03 -75.64
C LEU A 497 39.47 -11.11 -75.78
N GLN A 498 39.25 -11.88 -74.70
CA GLN A 498 37.90 -12.15 -74.14
C GLN A 498 37.96 -12.94 -72.83
#